data_AF-E3MHM4-F1
#
_entry.id   AF-E3MHM4-F1
#
_cell.length_a   1.000
_cell.length_b   1.000
_cell.length_c   1.000
_cell.angle_alpha   90.00
_cell.angle_beta   90.00
_cell.angle_gamma   90.00
#
_symmetry.space_group_name_H-M   'P 1'
#
loop_
_entity.id
_entity.type
_entity.pdbx_description
1 polymer ?
#
loop_
_entity_poly.entity_id
_entity_poly.type
_entity_poly.pdbx_seq_one_letter_code
_entity_poly.pdbx_strand_id
1 'polypeptide(L)'
;MSLQSRVAILEKIERNFRKKMENDKECFENVVSEKKILDEKMKLYNGDTRKKLEAVLKNIGCDMRAWYQQLTGNQVRNFLRPANIKKCKLMSSANNKVKTDKEIDDLEKVVEELVEDLKQAQPRATVTPKMHLLTCHLIPFLREHRTWGSITEQGIEHLHAVINSLHVRFASVLDTEMKATLIVKALSNYNFIFDIGASWFKAA
;
A
#
# COMPACT_ATOMS: atom_id res chain seq x y z
N MET A 1 -33.96 -18.85 -6.11
CA MET A 1 -33.46 -18.37 -4.79
C MET A 1 -34.57 -17.55 -4.15
N SER A 2 -35.06 -17.90 -2.96
CA SER A 2 -36.21 -17.20 -2.36
C SER A 2 -35.79 -15.88 -1.73
N LEU A 3 -36.75 -14.96 -1.53
CA LEU A 3 -36.52 -13.69 -0.84
C LEU A 3 -35.87 -13.89 0.54
N GLN A 4 -36.30 -14.92 1.27
CA GLN A 4 -35.73 -15.30 2.56
C GLN A 4 -34.27 -15.73 2.46
N SER A 5 -33.88 -16.45 1.39
CA SER A 5 -32.48 -16.83 1.19
C SER A 5 -31.59 -15.62 0.91
N ARG A 6 -32.11 -14.62 0.18
CA ARG A 6 -31.38 -13.38 -0.12
C ARG A 6 -31.18 -12.52 1.12
N VAL A 7 -32.20 -12.41 1.99
CA VAL A 7 -32.12 -11.71 3.28
C VAL A 7 -31.06 -12.35 4.17
N ALA A 8 -31.05 -13.67 4.31
CA ALA A 8 -30.05 -14.39 5.11
C ALA A 8 -28.60 -14.19 4.62
N ILE A 9 -28.40 -14.07 3.29
CA ILE A 9 -27.09 -13.76 2.72
C ILE A 9 -26.66 -12.34 3.09
N LEU A 10 -27.56 -11.36 2.98
CA LEU A 10 -27.27 -9.96 3.34
C LEU A 10 -26.92 -9.81 4.82
N GLU A 11 -27.65 -10.49 5.71
CA GLU A 11 -27.35 -10.50 7.15
C GLU A 11 -26.00 -11.15 7.50
N LYS A 12 -25.57 -12.14 6.70
CA LYS A 12 -24.26 -12.77 6.85
C LYS A 12 -23.15 -11.82 6.38
N ILE A 13 -23.37 -11.11 5.28
CA ILE A 13 -22.45 -10.10 4.75
C ILE A 13 -22.30 -8.96 5.76
N GLU A 14 -23.40 -8.43 6.31
CA GLU A 14 -23.35 -7.36 7.32
C GLU A 14 -22.55 -7.79 8.55
N ARG A 15 -22.80 -9.00 9.07
CA ARG A 15 -22.03 -9.54 10.22
C ARG A 15 -20.54 -9.65 9.91
N ASN A 16 -20.18 -10.11 8.72
CA ASN A 16 -18.78 -10.23 8.32
C ASN A 16 -18.12 -8.85 8.20
N PHE A 17 -18.81 -7.86 7.61
CA PHE A 17 -18.31 -6.49 7.51
C PHE A 17 -18.12 -5.86 8.89
N ARG A 18 -19.06 -6.03 9.82
CA ARG A 18 -18.93 -5.54 11.19
C ARG A 18 -17.72 -6.14 11.89
N LYS A 19 -17.52 -7.46 11.81
CA LYS A 19 -16.34 -8.12 12.38
C LYS A 19 -15.04 -7.60 11.78
N LYS A 20 -15.01 -7.40 10.45
CA LYS A 20 -13.84 -6.85 9.78
C LYS A 20 -13.54 -5.41 10.24
N MET A 21 -14.56 -4.57 10.34
CA MET A 21 -14.42 -3.21 10.86
C MET A 21 -13.88 -3.18 12.30
N GLU A 22 -14.37 -4.09 13.15
CA GLU A 22 -13.88 -4.20 14.55
C GLU A 22 -12.40 -4.57 14.59
N ASN A 23 -11.98 -5.58 13.80
CA ASN A 23 -10.58 -6.00 13.70
C ASN A 23 -9.68 -4.89 13.13
N ASP A 24 -10.15 -4.19 12.10
CA ASP A 24 -9.40 -3.09 11.49
C ASP A 24 -9.23 -1.93 12.47
N LYS A 25 -10.26 -1.65 13.29
CA LYS A 25 -10.20 -0.65 14.36
C LYS A 25 -9.21 -1.04 15.45
N GLU A 26 -9.22 -2.28 15.91
CA GLU A 26 -8.26 -2.79 16.90
C GLU A 26 -6.82 -2.72 16.37
N CYS A 27 -6.61 -3.12 15.10
CA CYS A 27 -5.32 -2.97 14.42
C CYS A 27 -4.87 -1.51 14.38
N PHE A 28 -5.77 -0.58 14.07
CA PHE A 28 -5.47 0.85 14.04
C PHE A 28 -5.07 1.39 15.42
N GLU A 29 -5.81 1.03 16.47
CA GLU A 29 -5.51 1.41 17.86
C GLU A 29 -4.12 0.90 18.29
N ASN A 30 -3.79 -0.35 17.95
CA ASN A 30 -2.48 -0.94 18.19
C ASN A 30 -1.37 -0.16 17.48
N VAL A 31 -1.53 0.14 16.18
CA VAL A 31 -0.55 0.92 15.41
C VAL A 31 -0.34 2.33 15.98
N VAL A 32 -1.42 2.99 16.42
CA VAL A 32 -1.33 4.31 17.06
C VAL A 32 -0.55 4.23 18.36
N SER A 33 -0.75 3.18 19.16
CA SER A 33 -0.01 2.97 20.40
C SER A 33 1.48 2.72 20.16
N GLU A 34 1.82 1.87 19.19
CA GLU A 34 3.21 1.58 18.81
C GLU A 34 3.92 2.82 18.26
N LYS A 35 3.22 3.61 17.45
CA LYS A 35 3.73 4.89 16.96
C LYS A 35 4.08 5.83 18.10
N LYS A 36 3.24 5.93 19.13
CA LYS A 36 3.49 6.78 20.29
C LYS A 36 4.75 6.34 21.04
N ILE A 37 4.94 5.03 21.22
CA ILE A 37 6.16 4.46 21.81
C ILE A 37 7.39 4.78 20.95
N LEU A 38 7.26 4.70 19.63
CA LEU A 38 8.34 5.02 18.70
C LEU A 38 8.69 6.50 18.74
N ASP A 39 7.70 7.39 18.78
CA ASP A 39 7.89 8.84 18.88
C ASP A 39 8.58 9.22 20.21
N GLU A 40 8.20 8.58 21.32
CA GLU A 40 8.86 8.74 22.61
C GLU A 40 10.32 8.25 22.59
N LYS A 41 10.57 7.09 21.98
CA LYS A 41 11.94 6.60 21.75
C LYS A 41 12.72 7.53 20.83
N MET A 42 12.10 8.09 19.79
CA MET A 42 12.74 9.00 18.83
C MET A 42 13.10 10.35 19.43
N LYS A 43 12.34 10.86 20.41
CA LYS A 43 12.72 12.06 21.18
C LYS A 43 14.04 11.89 21.93
N LEU A 44 14.43 10.67 22.29
CA LEU A 44 15.73 10.37 22.89
C LEU A 44 16.88 10.41 21.87
N TYR A 45 16.60 10.29 20.57
CA TYR A 45 17.58 10.32 19.49
C TYR A 45 17.75 11.72 18.86
N ASN A 46 17.73 12.77 19.68
CA ASN A 46 18.08 14.15 19.28
C ASN A 46 19.60 14.41 19.23
N GLY A 47 20.41 13.36 19.15
CA GLY A 47 21.87 13.44 19.15
C GLY A 47 22.48 13.80 17.78
N ASP A 48 23.77 14.14 17.78
CA ASP A 48 24.54 14.52 16.59
C ASP A 48 24.47 13.51 15.44
N THR A 49 24.29 12.22 15.74
CA THR A 49 24.12 11.16 14.75
C THR A 49 22.90 11.39 13.85
N ARG A 50 21.81 11.92 14.42
CA ARG A 50 20.60 12.29 13.66
C ARG A 50 20.87 13.47 12.72
N LYS A 51 21.53 14.52 13.22
CA LYS A 51 21.89 15.69 12.42
C LYS A 51 22.83 15.33 11.27
N LYS A 52 23.77 14.41 11.50
CA LYS A 52 24.67 13.86 10.48
C LYS A 52 23.90 13.05 9.43
N LEU A 53 22.93 12.22 9.85
CA LEU A 53 22.07 11.48 8.92
C LEU A 53 21.18 12.41 8.07
N GLU A 54 20.55 13.41 8.69
CA GLU A 54 19.74 14.41 7.99
C GLU A 54 20.59 15.21 6.98
N ALA A 55 21.82 15.58 7.33
CA ALA A 55 22.76 16.23 6.42
C ALA A 55 23.13 15.34 5.22
N VAL A 56 23.36 14.04 5.45
CA VAL A 56 23.64 13.07 4.38
C VAL A 56 22.44 12.89 3.46
N LEU A 57 21.22 12.75 4.03
CA LEU A 57 19.99 12.60 3.26
C LEU A 57 19.68 13.84 2.41
N LYS A 58 19.90 15.03 2.98
CA LYS A 58 19.79 16.31 2.28
C LYS A 58 20.80 16.43 1.13
N ASN A 59 22.04 16.00 1.33
CA ASN A 59 23.07 15.97 0.28
C ASN A 59 22.76 14.99 -0.85
N ILE A 60 22.00 13.92 -0.58
CA ILE A 60 21.55 12.94 -1.59
C ILE A 60 20.27 13.43 -2.30
N GLY A 61 19.75 14.62 -1.97
CA GLY A 61 18.51 15.16 -2.52
C GLY A 61 17.25 14.44 -1.99
N CYS A 62 17.39 13.68 -0.91
CA CYS A 62 16.32 12.95 -0.23
C CYS A 62 15.96 13.67 1.09
N ASP A 63 15.71 14.97 0.99
CA ASP A 63 15.48 15.82 2.15
C ASP A 63 14.12 15.49 2.80
N MET A 64 14.18 15.01 4.04
CA MET A 64 13.03 14.55 4.83
C MET A 64 12.37 15.74 5.55
N ARG A 65 12.17 16.85 4.83
CA ARG A 65 11.76 18.14 5.42
C ARG A 65 10.29 18.24 5.85
N ALA A 66 9.53 17.15 5.79
CA ALA A 66 8.22 17.04 6.41
C ALA A 66 8.02 15.60 6.90
N TRP A 67 8.13 15.41 8.22
CA TRP A 67 8.08 14.12 8.94
C TRP A 67 6.75 13.33 8.82
N TYR A 68 5.89 13.71 7.87
CA TYR A 68 4.64 13.03 7.54
C TYR A 68 4.51 12.68 6.05
N GLN A 69 5.46 13.06 5.20
CA GLN A 69 5.44 12.66 3.79
C GLN A 69 6.16 11.33 3.61
N GLN A 70 5.43 10.35 3.08
CA GLN A 70 6.02 9.18 2.46
C GLN A 70 7.06 9.64 1.42
N LEU A 71 8.19 8.95 1.33
CA LEU A 71 9.21 9.25 0.31
C LEU A 71 8.55 9.28 -1.07
N THR A 72 8.67 10.41 -1.77
CA THR A 72 8.10 10.52 -3.12
C THR A 72 8.81 9.56 -4.07
N GLY A 73 8.15 9.08 -5.13
CA GLY A 73 8.74 8.11 -6.08
C GLY A 73 10.09 8.53 -6.66
N ASN A 74 10.36 9.85 -6.73
CA ASN A 74 11.64 10.40 -7.18
C ASN A 74 12.73 10.37 -6.07
N GLN A 75 12.35 10.61 -4.82
CA GLN A 75 13.23 10.45 -3.65
C GLN A 75 13.57 8.99 -3.39
N VAL A 76 12.59 8.10 -3.60
CA VAL A 76 12.80 6.66 -3.63
C VAL A 76 13.82 6.33 -4.73
N ARG A 77 13.63 6.76 -5.98
CA ARG A 77 14.58 6.51 -7.07
C ARG A 77 16.02 6.99 -6.80
N ASN A 78 16.20 8.15 -6.17
CA ASN A 78 17.51 8.67 -5.80
C ASN A 78 18.14 7.96 -4.59
N PHE A 79 17.31 7.51 -3.64
CA PHE A 79 17.74 6.58 -2.59
C PHE A 79 18.18 5.24 -3.22
N LEU A 80 17.56 4.83 -4.33
CA LEU A 80 17.72 3.52 -4.95
C LEU A 80 18.96 3.34 -5.87
N ARG A 81 20.17 3.68 -5.38
CA ARG A 81 21.51 3.30 -5.93
C ARG A 81 21.70 1.76 -6.09
N PRO A 82 22.80 1.20 -6.64
CA PRO A 82 22.89 -0.23 -7.03
C PRO A 82 22.38 -1.30 -6.03
N ALA A 83 22.58 -1.12 -4.72
CA ALA A 83 22.04 -1.99 -3.66
C ALA A 83 20.49 -2.04 -3.61
N ASN A 84 19.84 -1.10 -4.25
CA ASN A 84 18.40 -0.84 -4.20
C ASN A 84 17.70 -1.10 -5.55
N ILE A 85 18.44 -1.48 -6.59
CA ILE A 85 17.91 -1.94 -7.89
C ILE A 85 17.02 -3.17 -7.69
N LYS A 86 17.35 -4.03 -6.73
CA LYS A 86 16.56 -5.21 -6.35
C LYS A 86 15.20 -4.81 -5.81
N LYS A 87 15.15 -3.76 -4.99
CA LYS A 87 13.90 -3.17 -4.49
C LYS A 87 13.11 -2.48 -5.61
N CYS A 88 13.77 -1.83 -6.59
CA CYS A 88 13.09 -1.38 -7.82
C CYS A 88 12.42 -2.55 -8.55
N LYS A 89 13.09 -3.71 -8.66
CA LYS A 89 12.53 -4.91 -9.30
C LYS A 89 11.32 -5.44 -8.53
N LEU A 90 11.38 -5.49 -7.19
CA LEU A 90 10.25 -5.87 -6.34
C LEU A 90 9.07 -4.89 -6.51
N MET A 91 9.32 -3.58 -6.46
CA MET A 91 8.29 -2.56 -6.60
C MET A 91 7.65 -2.55 -7.99
N SER A 92 8.43 -2.74 -9.06
CA SER A 92 7.91 -2.88 -10.43
C SER A 92 7.06 -4.14 -10.61
N SER A 93 7.34 -5.19 -9.83
CA SER A 93 6.58 -6.44 -9.81
C SER A 93 5.34 -6.39 -8.91
N ALA A 94 5.20 -5.35 -8.07
CA ALA A 94 4.01 -5.10 -7.24
C ALA A 94 2.85 -4.50 -8.04
N ASN A 95 2.54 -5.13 -9.18
CA ASN A 95 1.49 -4.74 -10.11
C ASN A 95 0.34 -5.77 -10.13
N ASN A 96 -0.71 -5.45 -10.87
CA ASN A 96 -1.93 -6.27 -10.99
C ASN A 96 -1.78 -7.49 -11.91
N LYS A 97 -0.57 -7.75 -12.44
CA LYS A 97 -0.33 -8.89 -13.32
C LYS A 97 -0.34 -10.18 -12.49
N VAL A 98 -1.05 -11.18 -13.00
CA VAL A 98 -0.95 -12.58 -12.54
C VAL A 98 0.45 -13.10 -12.86
N LYS A 99 1.15 -13.60 -11.84
CA LYS A 99 2.54 -14.04 -11.91
C LYS A 99 2.61 -15.55 -12.17
N THR A 100 3.45 -15.90 -13.11
CA THR A 100 3.83 -17.30 -13.40
C THR A 100 4.73 -17.85 -12.29
N ASP A 101 4.83 -19.18 -12.17
CA ASP A 101 5.72 -19.79 -11.17
C ASP A 101 7.17 -19.35 -11.35
N LYS A 102 7.65 -19.25 -12.59
CA LYS A 102 8.99 -18.75 -12.89
C LYS A 102 9.20 -17.32 -12.40
N GLU A 103 8.22 -16.44 -12.60
CA GLU A 103 8.29 -15.06 -12.09
C GLU A 103 8.31 -15.02 -10.56
N ILE A 104 7.61 -15.94 -9.89
CA ILE A 104 7.61 -16.06 -8.43
C ILE A 104 8.97 -16.60 -7.95
N ASP A 105 9.54 -17.61 -8.60
CA ASP A 105 10.88 -18.13 -8.31
C ASP A 105 11.95 -17.03 -8.45
N ASP A 106 11.85 -16.21 -9.51
CA ASP A 106 12.75 -15.09 -9.74
C ASP A 106 12.58 -13.98 -8.68
N LEU A 107 11.38 -13.81 -8.13
CA LEU A 107 11.12 -12.89 -7.03
C LEU A 107 11.64 -13.42 -5.70
N GLU A 108 11.53 -14.73 -5.46
CA GLU A 108 12.04 -15.41 -4.27
C GLU A 108 13.54 -15.19 -4.13
N LYS A 109 14.31 -15.43 -5.21
CA LYS A 109 15.76 -15.14 -5.23
C LYS A 109 16.08 -13.68 -4.91
N VAL A 110 15.30 -12.74 -5.44
CA VAL A 110 15.50 -11.30 -5.19
C VAL A 110 15.21 -10.95 -3.73
N VAL A 111 14.23 -11.60 -3.10
CA VAL A 111 13.90 -11.43 -1.68
C VAL A 111 15.00 -12.02 -0.80
N GLU A 112 15.49 -13.22 -1.10
CA GLU A 112 16.59 -13.86 -0.36
C GLU A 112 17.86 -13.03 -0.40
N GLU A 113 18.25 -12.56 -1.59
CA GLU A 113 19.40 -11.68 -1.74
C GLU A 113 19.23 -10.35 -0.97
N LEU A 114 18.02 -9.77 -0.98
CA LEU A 114 17.73 -8.56 -0.20
C LEU A 114 17.91 -8.80 1.30
N VAL A 115 17.52 -9.97 1.80
CA VAL A 115 17.70 -10.33 3.22
C VAL A 115 19.17 -10.43 3.57
N GLU A 116 19.98 -11.07 2.73
CA GLU A 116 21.43 -11.18 2.96
C GLU A 116 22.12 -9.81 2.89
N ASP A 117 21.76 -8.98 1.91
CA ASP A 117 22.28 -7.61 1.80
C ASP A 117 21.92 -6.77 3.05
N LEU A 118 20.70 -6.92 3.59
CA LEU A 118 20.25 -6.23 4.80
C LEU A 118 20.97 -6.71 6.06
N LYS A 119 21.23 -8.01 6.18
CA LYS A 119 22.02 -8.57 7.31
C LYS A 119 23.45 -8.01 7.30
N GLN A 120 24.06 -7.88 6.13
CA GLN A 120 25.41 -7.30 6.01
C GLN A 120 25.41 -5.80 6.29
N ALA A 121 24.45 -5.06 5.72
CA ALA A 121 24.39 -3.62 5.84
C ALA A 121 24.01 -3.14 7.25
N GLN A 122 23.15 -3.90 7.96
CA GLN A 122 22.63 -3.50 9.25
C GLN A 122 22.35 -4.71 10.17
N PRO A 123 23.39 -5.42 10.63
CA PRO A 123 23.28 -6.69 11.35
C PRO A 123 22.57 -6.61 12.71
N ARG A 124 22.48 -5.40 13.28
CA ARG A 124 21.86 -5.16 14.61
C ARG A 124 20.50 -4.46 14.55
N ALA A 125 19.98 -4.17 13.36
CA ALA A 125 18.67 -3.54 13.26
C ALA A 125 17.54 -4.54 13.42
N THR A 126 16.50 -4.08 14.11
CA THR A 126 15.21 -4.75 14.15
C THR A 126 14.49 -4.58 12.82
N VAL A 127 13.85 -5.65 12.34
CA VAL A 127 13.07 -5.65 11.10
C VAL A 127 11.70 -5.03 11.38
N THR A 128 11.32 -4.02 10.61
CA THR A 128 9.96 -3.45 10.70
C THR A 128 8.90 -4.47 10.24
N PRO A 129 7.65 -4.40 10.72
CA PRO A 129 6.58 -5.30 10.28
C PRO A 129 6.40 -5.36 8.75
N LYS A 130 6.48 -4.20 8.06
CA LYS A 130 6.41 -4.15 6.59
C LYS A 130 7.55 -4.92 5.91
N MET A 131 8.75 -4.85 6.47
CA MET A 131 9.89 -5.60 5.95
C MET A 131 9.73 -7.10 6.22
N HIS A 132 9.24 -7.49 7.39
CA HIS A 132 8.96 -8.90 7.70
C HIS A 132 7.89 -9.50 6.77
N LEU A 133 6.81 -8.75 6.50
CA LEU A 133 5.79 -9.15 5.53
C LEU A 133 6.38 -9.34 4.13
N LEU A 134 7.23 -8.40 3.68
CA LEU A 134 7.88 -8.50 2.38
C LEU A 134 8.83 -9.70 2.29
N THR A 135 9.62 -9.97 3.32
CA THR A 135 10.68 -10.98 3.26
C THR A 135 10.20 -12.40 3.58
N CYS A 136 9.18 -12.54 4.41
CA CYS A 136 8.74 -13.85 4.91
C CYS A 136 7.39 -14.30 4.35
N HIS A 137 6.50 -13.36 4.02
CA HIS A 137 5.12 -13.69 3.65
C HIS A 137 4.79 -13.42 2.19
N LEU A 138 5.61 -12.64 1.47
CA LEU A 138 5.37 -12.32 0.07
C LEU A 138 5.32 -13.56 -0.83
N ILE A 139 6.31 -14.45 -0.74
CA ILE A 139 6.39 -15.62 -1.63
C ILE A 139 5.25 -16.61 -1.37
N PRO A 140 4.96 -17.03 -0.12
CA PRO A 140 3.78 -17.85 0.17
C PRO A 140 2.48 -17.24 -0.38
N PHE A 141 2.29 -15.94 -0.15
CA PHE A 141 1.14 -15.20 -0.65
C PHE A 141 1.06 -15.21 -2.18
N LEU A 142 2.18 -15.00 -2.87
CA LEU A 142 2.25 -15.04 -4.33
C LEU A 142 1.99 -16.43 -4.90
N ARG A 143 2.40 -17.51 -4.21
CA ARG A 143 2.11 -18.88 -4.66
C ARG A 143 0.62 -19.20 -4.58
N GLU A 144 -0.02 -18.75 -3.52
CA GLU A 144 -1.45 -18.98 -3.29
C GLU A 144 -2.33 -18.13 -4.22
N HIS A 145 -2.08 -16.82 -4.27
CA HIS A 145 -2.98 -15.88 -4.95
C HIS A 145 -2.52 -15.47 -6.35
N ARG A 146 -1.26 -15.74 -6.71
CA ARG A 146 -0.64 -15.40 -8.01
C ARG A 146 -0.63 -13.91 -8.37
N THR A 147 -1.08 -13.03 -7.48
CA THR A 147 -1.18 -11.59 -7.72
C THR A 147 -0.61 -10.83 -6.55
N TRP A 148 0.02 -9.69 -6.81
CA TRP A 148 0.55 -8.82 -5.76
C TRP A 148 -0.28 -7.54 -5.65
N GLY A 149 -0.49 -6.85 -6.76
CA GLY A 149 -1.11 -5.52 -6.79
C GLY A 149 -2.63 -5.54 -6.67
N SER A 150 -3.32 -6.65 -6.99
CA SER A 150 -4.79 -6.64 -7.10
C SER A 150 -5.52 -6.42 -5.78
N ILE A 151 -4.84 -6.65 -4.65
CA ILE A 151 -5.36 -6.39 -3.30
C ILE A 151 -4.78 -5.10 -2.68
N THR A 152 -3.97 -4.35 -3.42
CA THR A 152 -3.28 -3.17 -2.90
C THR A 152 -4.11 -1.91 -3.10
N GLU A 153 -3.88 -0.92 -2.23
CA GLU A 153 -4.55 0.40 -2.28
C GLU A 153 -4.17 1.23 -3.50
N GLN A 154 -3.21 0.81 -4.32
CA GLN A 154 -2.76 1.52 -5.52
C GLN A 154 -3.91 1.80 -6.50
N GLY A 155 -4.90 0.90 -6.60
CA GLY A 155 -6.10 1.14 -7.40
C GLY A 155 -6.97 2.28 -6.85
N ILE A 156 -7.06 2.39 -5.52
CA ILE A 156 -7.80 3.45 -4.84
C ILE A 156 -7.04 4.78 -4.91
N GLU A 157 -5.71 4.77 -4.81
CA GLU A 157 -4.87 5.96 -4.99
C GLU A 157 -5.02 6.57 -6.39
N HIS A 158 -5.05 5.73 -7.42
CA HIS A 158 -5.34 6.18 -8.78
C HIS A 158 -6.75 6.80 -8.88
N LEU A 159 -7.75 6.16 -8.29
CA LEU A 159 -9.12 6.70 -8.25
C LEU A 159 -9.17 8.04 -7.50
N HIS A 160 -8.45 8.20 -6.39
CA HIS A 160 -8.33 9.47 -5.67
C HIS A 160 -7.76 10.59 -6.54
N ALA A 161 -6.74 10.31 -7.35
CA ALA A 161 -6.19 11.30 -8.28
C ALA A 161 -7.24 11.76 -9.33
N VAL A 162 -8.04 10.82 -9.85
CA VAL A 162 -9.15 11.13 -10.77
C VAL A 162 -10.21 11.97 -10.08
N ILE A 163 -10.61 11.61 -8.86
CA ILE A 163 -11.59 12.36 -8.07
C ILE A 163 -11.09 13.79 -7.81
N ASN A 164 -9.82 13.97 -7.46
CA ASN A 164 -9.24 15.29 -7.24
C ASN A 164 -9.28 16.16 -8.51
N SER A 165 -8.98 15.57 -9.67
CA SER A 165 -9.11 16.26 -10.96
C SER A 165 -10.55 16.69 -11.25
N LEU A 166 -11.53 15.82 -10.97
CA LEU A 166 -12.95 16.14 -11.10
C LEU A 166 -13.40 17.21 -10.09
N HIS A 167 -12.85 17.20 -8.89
CA HIS A 167 -13.15 18.20 -7.86
C HIS A 167 -12.72 19.61 -8.28
N VAL A 168 -11.60 19.73 -9.00
CA VAL A 168 -11.14 20.97 -9.62
C VAL A 168 -12.01 21.34 -10.82
N ARG A 169 -12.35 20.37 -11.68
CA ARG A 169 -13.23 20.62 -12.85
C ARG A 169 -14.61 21.16 -12.44
N PHE A 170 -15.18 20.66 -11.35
CA PHE A 170 -16.47 21.11 -10.82
C PHE A 170 -16.31 22.14 -9.68
N ALA A 171 -15.20 22.87 -9.62
CA ALA A 171 -14.97 23.86 -8.58
C ALA A 171 -15.99 25.02 -8.59
N SER A 172 -16.58 25.33 -9.75
CA SER A 172 -17.63 26.35 -9.91
C SER A 172 -18.99 25.93 -9.36
N VAL A 173 -19.20 24.65 -9.05
CA VAL A 173 -20.46 24.15 -8.47
C VAL A 173 -20.39 24.31 -6.97
N LEU A 174 -21.11 25.31 -6.44
CA LEU A 174 -21.13 25.65 -5.01
C LEU A 174 -21.94 24.64 -4.18
N ASP A 175 -22.99 24.06 -4.77
CA ASP A 175 -23.76 23.01 -4.13
C ASP A 175 -22.95 21.71 -4.07
N THR A 176 -22.72 21.24 -2.84
CA THR A 176 -21.88 20.07 -2.56
C THR A 176 -22.55 18.78 -3.01
N GLU A 177 -23.88 18.69 -2.91
CA GLU A 177 -24.64 17.50 -3.30
C GLU A 177 -24.64 17.35 -4.83
N MET A 178 -24.90 18.45 -5.55
CA MET A 178 -24.78 18.50 -7.00
C MET A 178 -23.33 18.21 -7.46
N LYS A 179 -22.32 18.77 -6.79
CA LYS A 179 -20.91 18.49 -7.10
C LYS A 179 -20.56 17.01 -6.94
N ALA A 180 -20.98 16.38 -5.85
CA ALA A 180 -20.78 14.95 -5.63
C ALA A 180 -21.51 14.11 -6.70
N THR A 181 -22.75 14.46 -7.03
CA THR A 181 -23.54 13.81 -8.08
C THR A 181 -22.85 13.88 -9.44
N LEU A 182 -22.26 15.03 -9.79
CA LEU A 182 -21.52 15.22 -11.03
C LEU A 182 -20.23 14.40 -11.07
N ILE A 183 -19.51 14.31 -9.94
CA ILE A 183 -18.32 13.46 -9.82
C ILE A 183 -18.69 11.98 -10.03
N VAL A 184 -19.73 11.48 -9.35
CA VAL A 184 -20.18 10.09 -9.51
C VAL A 184 -20.63 9.81 -10.94
N LYS A 185 -21.39 10.70 -11.56
CA LYS A 185 -21.78 10.58 -12.98
C LYS A 185 -20.56 10.53 -13.91
N ALA A 186 -19.55 11.36 -13.67
CA ALA A 186 -18.33 11.34 -14.47
C ALA A 186 -17.55 10.02 -14.29
N LEU A 187 -17.44 9.49 -13.06
CA LEU A 187 -16.82 8.20 -12.80
C LEU A 187 -17.58 7.03 -13.45
N SER A 188 -18.92 7.07 -13.46
CA SER A 188 -19.76 6.11 -14.18
C SER A 188 -19.53 6.17 -15.68
N ASN A 189 -19.43 7.36 -16.26
CA ASN A 189 -19.15 7.55 -17.69
C ASN A 189 -17.75 7.06 -18.10
N TYR A 190 -16.78 7.12 -17.19
CA TYR A 190 -15.44 6.58 -17.39
C TYR A 190 -15.34 5.06 -17.24
N ASN A 191 -16.44 4.38 -16.92
CA ASN A 191 -16.45 2.93 -16.68
C ASN A 191 -15.52 2.52 -15.52
N PHE A 192 -15.29 3.40 -14.54
CA PHE A 192 -14.56 3.03 -13.31
C PHE A 192 -15.43 2.25 -12.34
N ILE A 193 -16.76 2.39 -12.43
CA ILE A 193 -17.75 1.81 -11.50
C ILE A 193 -18.41 0.56 -12.08
N PHE A 194 -18.50 0.48 -13.41
CA PHE A 194 -19.04 -0.66 -14.14
C PHE A 194 -18.00 -1.13 -15.15
N ASP A 195 -17.91 -2.44 -15.33
CA ASP A 195 -17.03 -3.13 -16.27
C ASP A 195 -15.60 -3.43 -15.81
N ILE A 196 -15.49 -4.51 -15.03
CA ILE A 196 -14.50 -5.53 -15.36
C ILE A 196 -15.28 -6.84 -15.40
N GLY A 197 -15.40 -7.46 -16.57
CA GLY A 197 -15.90 -8.83 -16.75
C GLY A 197 -15.10 -9.92 -16.00
N ALA A 198 -14.32 -9.56 -14.98
CA ALA A 198 -13.73 -10.46 -14.02
C ALA A 198 -14.81 -10.89 -13.01
N SER A 199 -15.54 -11.96 -13.36
CA SER A 199 -16.31 -12.71 -12.39
C SER A 199 -15.35 -13.47 -11.48
N TRP A 200 -15.04 -12.89 -10.32
CA TRP A 200 -14.33 -13.57 -9.23
C TRP A 200 -15.11 -14.76 -8.65
N PHE A 201 -16.33 -15.01 -9.16
CA PHE A 201 -17.21 -16.12 -8.77
C PHE A 201 -17.35 -17.21 -9.83
N LYS A 202 -16.55 -17.21 -10.91
CA LYS A 202 -16.47 -18.38 -11.80
C LYS A 202 -15.31 -19.29 -11.39
N ALA A 203 -15.58 -20.13 -10.40
CA ALA A 203 -14.89 -21.41 -10.29
C ALA A 203 -15.54 -22.37 -11.28
N ALA A 204 -14.75 -22.88 -12.23
CA ALA A 204 -14.97 -24.12 -12.94
C ALA A 204 -13.66 -24.91 -12.90
#